data_AF-A0AAD3E2W3-F1
#
_entry.id   AF-A0AAD3E2W3-F1
#
_cell.length_a   1.000
_cell.length_b   1.000
_cell.length_c   1.000
_cell.angle_alpha   90.00
_cell.angle_beta   90.00
_cell.angle_gamma   90.00
#
_symmetry.space_group_name_H-M   'P 1'
#
loop_
_entity.id
_entity.type
_entity.pdbx_description
1 polymer ?
#
loop_
_entity_poly.entity_id
_entity_poly.type
_entity_poly.pdbx_seq_one_letter_code
_entity_poly.pdbx_strand_id
1 'polypeptide(L)'
;MASDRRLAVYCFLLFISLETLNTHISCNASIIQPALQSFFGSAADATADAEVLAMLDFAIHMPLLKLNGTLRKAPELDEPGAAELVKQLLAFGQQGQGITKEWVAALSHFYTSNVANITTGPPDMLGKRQAFPVLRRMAMAQLVKAWLTGMQRQLPPVLEDSLRRLFHEFYEAHRVVALRKGIMEYFHISKSGGTSWCHAAKNNGCRAQIYDSAYICQISQFDDRVRWLNNSFHHQRTGRGARWGTWGRAQRATQQPTCAARHEFAALMGYQYFSNEYALHEGFERPEEVGLCEQFFNVILIRDPLRRLLSHLKFVTMQMKWDYRNNTLFHATFAGVDAAFWEQFGPVLVDNYMLRGMLGETVYHWPLGSIGPQQVQQGRALLQQYDMVIDLEAGHDVIDDVIQLGLGWPHTLREIHDKDSAKAAKLLNLTYEDYLPRDMERLYARQQPDVEFYRFGRVLVRLDALLFSVARALGLQPLPAFDLQAARDKPKAIRCGLLRRGPRLTNSTDDRWLPNEFHNRVNAEMLAARQAAQAKAAQRAARIRAAKMAAAAGA
;
A
#
# COMPACT_ATOMS: atom_id res chain seq x y z
N MET A 1 -5.65 -28.56 -29.07
CA MET A 1 -4.30 -28.88 -29.62
C MET A 1 -3.49 -27.66 -30.09
N ALA A 2 -4.09 -26.52 -30.48
CA ALA A 2 -3.33 -25.31 -30.85
C ALA A 2 -2.90 -24.42 -29.67
N SER A 3 -3.51 -24.56 -28.47
CA SER A 3 -3.16 -23.79 -27.27
C SER A 3 -1.89 -24.28 -26.58
N ASP A 4 -1.61 -25.59 -26.60
CA ASP A 4 -0.42 -26.17 -25.94
C ASP A 4 0.90 -25.78 -26.59
N ARG A 5 0.92 -25.55 -27.92
CA ARG A 5 2.14 -25.15 -28.62
C ARG A 5 2.60 -23.74 -28.26
N ARG A 6 1.70 -22.83 -27.85
CA ARG A 6 2.10 -21.48 -27.43
C ARG A 6 2.76 -21.49 -26.05
N LEU A 7 2.26 -22.30 -25.12
CA LEU A 7 2.86 -22.43 -23.78
C LEU A 7 4.27 -23.02 -23.85
N ALA A 8 4.47 -24.05 -24.67
CA ALA A 8 5.79 -24.67 -24.89
C ALA A 8 6.81 -23.68 -25.48
N VAL A 9 6.40 -22.81 -26.40
CA VAL A 9 7.28 -21.77 -26.98
C VAL A 9 7.65 -20.70 -25.94
N TYR A 10 6.74 -20.31 -25.05
CA TYR A 10 7.06 -19.37 -23.97
C TYR A 10 8.04 -19.97 -22.95
N CYS A 11 7.88 -21.24 -22.56
CA CYS A 11 8.84 -21.93 -21.70
C CYS A 11 10.21 -22.08 -22.34
N PHE A 12 10.27 -22.38 -23.65
CA PHE A 12 11.53 -22.53 -24.39
C PHE A 12 12.26 -21.19 -24.55
N LEU A 13 11.54 -20.09 -24.80
CA LEU A 13 12.13 -18.74 -24.87
C LEU A 13 12.65 -18.23 -23.51
N LEU A 14 11.99 -18.60 -22.40
CA LEU A 14 12.48 -18.29 -21.05
C LEU A 14 13.80 -19.01 -20.74
N PHE A 15 13.93 -20.28 -21.17
CA PHE A 15 15.18 -21.04 -21.04
C PHE A 15 16.31 -20.48 -21.90
N ILE A 16 16.05 -20.11 -23.16
CA ILE A 16 17.07 -19.53 -24.05
C ILE A 16 17.53 -18.14 -23.55
N SER A 17 16.64 -17.35 -22.95
CA SER A 17 17.00 -16.06 -22.36
C SER A 17 17.99 -16.21 -21.20
N LEU A 18 17.89 -17.28 -20.40
CA LEU A 18 18.82 -17.53 -19.29
C LEU A 18 20.21 -17.93 -19.78
N GLU A 19 20.32 -18.70 -20.85
CA GLU A 19 21.62 -19.09 -21.42
C GLU A 19 22.31 -17.97 -22.21
N THR A 20 21.55 -17.14 -22.94
CA THR A 20 22.13 -16.02 -23.71
C THR A 20 22.57 -14.83 -22.83
N LEU A 21 22.01 -14.69 -21.63
CA LEU A 21 22.48 -13.72 -20.62
C LEU A 21 23.89 -14.03 -20.11
N ASN A 22 24.34 -15.28 -20.18
CA ASN A 22 25.69 -15.68 -19.74
C ASN A 22 26.81 -15.19 -20.67
N THR A 23 26.51 -14.80 -21.91
CA THR A 23 27.56 -14.50 -22.91
C THR A 23 27.92 -13.02 -23.08
N HIS A 24 27.19 -12.07 -22.48
CA HIS A 24 27.44 -10.63 -22.70
C HIS A 24 27.63 -9.74 -21.46
N ILE A 25 27.57 -10.29 -20.24
CA ILE A 25 27.89 -9.52 -19.03
C ILE A 25 29.32 -9.82 -18.58
N SER A 26 30.33 -9.44 -19.37
CA SER A 26 31.73 -9.44 -18.92
C SER A 26 32.16 -8.08 -18.34
N CYS A 27 31.22 -7.27 -17.83
CA CYS A 27 31.55 -6.11 -17.04
C CYS A 27 31.85 -6.54 -15.60
N ASN A 28 33.14 -6.74 -15.30
CA ASN A 28 33.68 -7.06 -13.97
C ASN A 28 33.42 -6.02 -12.87
N ALA A 29 32.72 -4.92 -13.15
CA ALA A 29 32.44 -3.89 -12.15
C ALA A 29 31.39 -4.40 -11.15
N SER A 30 31.68 -4.40 -9.85
CA SER A 30 30.69 -4.71 -8.79
C SER A 30 29.51 -3.72 -8.86
N ILE A 31 28.29 -4.24 -8.77
CA ILE A 31 27.06 -3.43 -8.79
C ILE A 31 26.34 -3.46 -7.44
N ILE A 32 26.58 -4.48 -6.62
CA ILE A 32 25.91 -4.65 -5.33
C ILE A 32 26.58 -3.78 -4.26
N GLN A 33 27.91 -3.74 -4.23
CA GLN A 33 28.66 -2.93 -3.26
C GLN A 33 28.30 -1.42 -3.36
N PRO A 34 28.27 -0.78 -4.55
CA PRO A 34 27.83 0.61 -4.66
C PRO A 34 26.38 0.83 -4.21
N ALA A 35 25.48 -0.12 -4.49
CA ALA A 35 24.08 -0.03 -4.06
C ALA A 35 23.96 -0.11 -2.53
N LEU A 36 24.66 -1.04 -1.87
CA LEU A 36 24.74 -1.12 -0.41
C LEU A 36 25.25 0.20 0.20
N GLN A 37 26.30 0.78 -0.39
CA GLN A 37 26.84 2.07 0.03
C GLN A 37 25.83 3.22 -0.15
N SER A 38 25.10 3.24 -1.27
CA SER A 38 24.12 4.29 -1.55
C SER A 38 22.97 4.31 -0.53
N PHE A 39 22.46 3.14 -0.14
CA PHE A 39 21.27 3.05 0.74
C PHE A 39 21.59 2.90 2.22
N PHE A 40 22.77 2.37 2.58
CA PHE A 40 23.15 2.05 3.96
C PHE A 40 24.57 2.51 4.35
N GLY A 41 25.29 3.20 3.45
CA GLY A 41 26.70 3.55 3.62
C GLY A 41 27.00 4.85 4.37
N SER A 42 26.01 5.58 4.87
CA SER A 42 26.24 6.82 5.63
C SER A 42 26.90 6.50 6.98
N ALA A 43 28.22 6.35 6.98
CA ALA A 43 29.05 6.00 8.14
C ALA A 43 29.21 7.11 9.19
N ALA A 44 28.43 8.20 9.08
CA ALA A 44 28.65 9.41 9.88
C ALA A 44 28.04 9.35 11.29
N ASP A 45 27.23 8.33 11.60
CA ASP A 45 26.51 8.29 12.88
C ASP A 45 26.33 6.85 13.41
N ALA A 46 27.11 6.50 14.44
CA ALA A 46 27.00 5.22 15.12
C ALA A 46 25.61 4.99 15.76
N THR A 47 24.90 6.06 16.12
CA THR A 47 23.54 5.95 16.67
C THR A 47 22.53 5.60 15.58
N ALA A 48 22.71 6.14 14.37
CA ALA A 48 21.91 5.78 13.21
C ALA A 48 22.12 4.30 12.82
N ASP A 49 23.36 3.81 12.89
CA ASP A 49 23.65 2.39 12.66
C ASP A 49 22.95 1.49 13.68
N ALA A 50 22.97 1.84 14.97
CA ALA A 50 22.30 1.06 16.02
C ALA A 50 20.78 0.97 15.80
N GLU A 51 20.14 2.07 15.44
CA GLU A 51 18.70 2.10 15.12
C GLU A 51 18.39 1.26 13.87
N VAL A 52 19.18 1.40 12.81
CA VAL A 52 19.02 0.60 11.59
C VAL A 52 19.20 -0.89 11.89
N LEU A 53 20.22 -1.27 12.67
CA LEU A 53 20.46 -2.66 13.06
C LEU A 53 19.27 -3.25 13.83
N ALA A 54 18.69 -2.49 14.77
CA ALA A 54 17.50 -2.94 15.50
C ALA A 54 16.29 -3.18 14.58
N MET A 55 16.09 -2.32 13.57
CA MET A 55 15.02 -2.49 12.58
C MET A 55 15.29 -3.65 11.61
N LEU A 56 16.55 -3.86 11.22
CA LEU A 56 16.96 -5.04 10.44
C LEU A 56 16.71 -6.32 11.24
N ASP A 57 17.02 -6.32 12.54
CA ASP A 57 16.72 -7.46 13.41
C ASP A 57 15.23 -7.77 13.51
N PHE A 58 14.39 -6.74 13.57
CA PHE A 58 12.96 -6.95 13.48
C PHE A 58 12.58 -7.62 12.15
N ALA A 59 13.06 -7.11 11.01
CA ALA A 59 12.76 -7.68 9.69
C ALA A 59 13.22 -9.14 9.56
N ILE A 60 14.36 -9.49 10.17
CA ILE A 60 14.91 -10.86 10.18
C ILE A 60 14.03 -11.81 11.00
N HIS A 61 13.56 -11.36 12.16
CA HIS A 61 12.84 -12.21 13.12
C HIS A 61 11.31 -12.13 13.00
N MET A 62 10.76 -11.20 12.21
CA MET A 62 9.32 -11.05 12.00
C MET A 62 8.62 -12.38 11.65
N PRO A 63 9.16 -13.24 10.75
CA PRO A 63 8.53 -14.52 10.44
C PRO A 63 8.29 -15.42 11.66
N LEU A 64 9.11 -15.31 12.71
CA LEU A 64 8.90 -16.06 13.95
C LEU A 64 7.60 -15.68 14.64
N LEU A 65 7.12 -14.45 14.47
CA LEU A 65 5.81 -14.03 14.99
C LEU A 65 4.68 -14.85 14.37
N LYS A 66 4.79 -15.24 13.10
CA LYS A 66 3.80 -16.15 12.49
C LYS A 66 4.01 -17.58 12.97
N LEU A 67 5.26 -18.05 12.99
CA LEU A 67 5.57 -19.44 13.35
C LEU A 67 5.29 -19.78 14.81
N ASN A 68 5.32 -18.79 15.72
CA ASN A 68 4.95 -18.96 17.13
C ASN A 68 3.48 -18.64 17.43
N GLY A 69 2.69 -18.26 16.41
CA GLY A 69 1.26 -17.95 16.54
C GLY A 69 0.92 -16.54 17.05
N THR A 70 1.89 -15.66 17.29
CA THR A 70 1.66 -14.26 17.67
C THR A 70 0.99 -13.46 16.55
N LEU A 71 1.42 -13.67 15.31
CA LEU A 71 0.82 -13.13 14.09
C LEU A 71 0.04 -14.23 13.40
N ARG A 72 -1.28 -14.04 13.21
CA ARG A 72 -2.09 -15.08 12.58
C ARG A 72 -2.02 -15.09 11.06
N LYS A 73 -1.88 -13.91 10.44
CA LYS A 73 -1.91 -13.78 8.98
C LYS A 73 -0.56 -13.35 8.44
N ALA A 74 0.04 -14.27 7.70
CA ALA A 74 1.16 -14.07 6.80
C ALA A 74 1.10 -15.20 5.74
N PRO A 75 0.19 -15.09 4.75
CA PRO A 75 -0.12 -16.20 3.85
C PRO A 75 1.10 -16.77 3.10
N GLU A 76 2.12 -15.95 2.85
CA GLU A 76 3.36 -16.42 2.22
C GLU A 76 4.14 -17.43 3.05
N LEU A 77 3.98 -17.43 4.37
CA LEU A 77 4.62 -18.38 5.27
C LEU A 77 3.81 -19.67 5.41
N ASP A 78 2.57 -19.68 4.90
CA ASP A 78 1.72 -20.86 4.79
C ASP A 78 1.98 -21.62 3.46
N GLU A 79 2.84 -21.08 2.58
CA GLU A 79 3.25 -21.74 1.33
C GLU A 79 4.29 -22.86 1.59
N PRO A 80 4.27 -23.96 0.82
CA PRO A 80 5.17 -25.09 1.03
C PRO A 80 6.66 -24.69 1.03
N GLY A 81 7.38 -25.09 2.08
CA GLY A 81 8.83 -24.84 2.22
C GLY A 81 9.20 -23.45 2.74
N ALA A 82 8.25 -22.50 2.84
CA ALA A 82 8.54 -21.15 3.31
C ALA A 82 8.96 -21.13 4.79
N ALA A 83 8.24 -21.86 5.64
CA ALA A 83 8.55 -21.98 7.06
C ALA A 83 9.90 -22.69 7.32
N GLU A 84 10.20 -23.73 6.54
CA GLU A 84 11.48 -24.45 6.58
C GLU A 84 12.64 -23.53 6.17
N LEU A 85 12.47 -22.77 5.08
CA LEU A 85 13.46 -21.80 4.64
C LEU A 85 13.71 -20.75 5.73
N VAL A 86 12.68 -20.19 6.37
CA VAL A 86 12.85 -19.24 7.49
C VAL A 86 13.74 -19.83 8.59
N LYS A 87 13.44 -21.06 9.03
CA LYS A 87 14.22 -21.74 10.07
C LYS A 87 15.67 -21.92 9.63
N GLN A 88 15.89 -22.31 8.37
CA GLN A 88 17.23 -22.47 7.79
C GLN A 88 18.01 -21.14 7.75
N LEU A 89 17.38 -20.06 7.30
CA LEU A 89 18.00 -18.72 7.23
C LEU A 89 18.36 -18.19 8.63
N LEU A 90 17.51 -18.41 9.63
CA LEU A 90 17.81 -18.04 11.01
C LEU A 90 18.98 -18.86 11.56
N ALA A 91 19.04 -20.16 11.26
CA ALA A 91 20.14 -21.02 11.68
C ALA A 91 21.49 -20.55 11.11
N PHE A 92 21.54 -20.15 9.83
CA PHE A 92 22.75 -19.56 9.24
C PHE A 92 23.21 -18.30 10.00
N GLY A 93 22.27 -17.42 10.38
CA GLY A 93 22.57 -16.22 11.17
C GLY A 93 23.13 -16.55 12.56
N GLN A 94 22.55 -17.52 13.27
CA GLN A 94 22.97 -17.93 14.61
C GLN A 94 24.36 -18.58 14.64
N GLN A 95 24.73 -19.29 13.57
CA GLN A 95 26.03 -19.96 13.45
C GLN A 95 27.17 -19.01 13.02
N GLY A 96 26.89 -17.71 12.86
CA GLY A 96 27.86 -16.76 12.29
C GLY A 96 28.10 -16.95 10.79
N GLN A 97 27.30 -17.80 10.13
CA GLN A 97 27.35 -18.09 8.70
C GLN A 97 26.36 -17.21 7.92
N GLY A 98 26.18 -15.95 8.36
CA GLY A 98 25.02 -15.13 8.03
C GLY A 98 24.81 -14.88 6.54
N ILE A 99 25.86 -14.94 5.71
CA ILE A 99 25.81 -14.87 4.25
C ILE A 99 26.94 -15.71 3.65
N THR A 100 26.63 -16.96 3.27
CA THR A 100 27.56 -17.89 2.60
C THR A 100 27.03 -18.35 1.24
N LYS A 101 27.79 -19.19 0.52
CA LYS A 101 27.31 -19.81 -0.72
C LYS A 101 26.09 -20.71 -0.48
N GLU A 102 26.05 -21.39 0.66
CA GLU A 102 24.95 -22.26 1.07
C GLU A 102 23.69 -21.44 1.37
N TRP A 103 23.83 -20.28 2.00
CA TRP A 103 22.75 -19.33 2.22
C TRP A 103 22.13 -18.86 0.90
N VAL A 104 22.98 -18.45 -0.06
CA VAL A 104 22.51 -18.03 -1.39
C VAL A 104 21.85 -19.21 -2.12
N ALA A 105 22.46 -20.40 -2.08
CA ALA A 105 21.93 -21.59 -2.74
C ALA A 105 20.55 -22.00 -2.18
N ALA A 106 20.34 -21.91 -0.87
CA ALA A 106 19.05 -22.21 -0.24
C ALA A 106 17.95 -21.26 -0.72
N LEU A 107 18.24 -19.96 -0.78
CA LEU A 107 17.31 -18.96 -1.31
C LEU A 107 17.04 -19.16 -2.81
N SER A 108 18.09 -19.33 -3.61
CA SER A 108 17.95 -19.53 -5.05
C SER A 108 17.18 -20.79 -5.37
N HIS A 109 17.40 -21.88 -4.63
CA HIS A 109 16.62 -23.10 -4.77
C HIS A 109 15.13 -22.86 -4.46
N PHE A 110 14.82 -22.18 -3.35
CA PHE A 110 13.44 -21.86 -2.98
C PHE A 110 12.76 -20.98 -4.02
N TYR A 111 13.39 -19.88 -4.43
CA TYR A 111 12.81 -18.94 -5.39
C TYR A 111 12.70 -19.55 -6.77
N THR A 112 13.71 -20.28 -7.26
CA THR A 112 13.60 -20.96 -8.56
C THR A 112 12.47 -21.98 -8.56
N SER A 113 12.37 -22.81 -7.52
CA SER A 113 11.31 -23.81 -7.40
C SER A 113 9.93 -23.16 -7.36
N ASN A 114 9.78 -22.08 -6.57
CA ASN A 114 8.50 -21.38 -6.45
C ASN A 114 8.17 -20.50 -7.66
N VAL A 115 9.12 -19.83 -8.30
CA VAL A 115 8.94 -18.96 -9.49
C VAL A 115 8.75 -19.76 -10.78
N ALA A 116 9.36 -20.94 -10.89
CA ALA A 116 9.03 -21.88 -11.97
C ALA A 116 7.61 -22.40 -11.79
N ASN A 117 7.26 -22.76 -10.55
CA ASN A 117 5.93 -23.17 -10.16
C ASN A 117 4.94 -22.09 -10.55
N ILE A 118 4.97 -20.89 -9.92
CA ILE A 118 5.00 -19.65 -10.67
C ILE A 118 4.35 -19.68 -12.03
N THR A 119 5.20 -19.37 -13.01
CA THR A 119 4.96 -19.27 -14.45
C THR A 119 4.22 -20.45 -15.08
N THR A 120 4.38 -21.68 -14.59
CA THR A 120 3.85 -22.91 -15.24
C THR A 120 2.51 -23.40 -14.69
N GLY A 121 2.08 -22.92 -13.51
CA GLY A 121 0.79 -23.30 -12.92
C GLY A 121 -0.41 -22.78 -13.70
N PRO A 122 -1.58 -23.45 -13.63
CA PRO A 122 -2.76 -23.04 -14.37
C PRO A 122 -3.26 -21.65 -13.92
N PRO A 123 -3.84 -20.86 -14.85
CA PRO A 123 -4.19 -19.45 -14.61
C PRO A 123 -5.32 -19.24 -13.59
N ASP A 124 -6.06 -20.29 -13.25
CA ASP A 124 -7.12 -20.32 -12.23
C ASP A 124 -6.61 -20.64 -10.82
N MET A 125 -5.29 -20.88 -10.65
CA MET A 125 -4.62 -20.90 -9.34
C MET A 125 -4.49 -19.47 -8.78
N LEU A 126 -5.62 -18.76 -8.74
CA LEU A 126 -5.81 -17.42 -8.19
C LEU A 126 -5.44 -17.35 -6.70
N GLY A 127 -5.19 -18.48 -6.05
CA GLY A 127 -5.01 -18.58 -4.60
C GLY A 127 -3.59 -18.83 -4.09
N LYS A 128 -2.61 -19.25 -4.89
CA LYS A 128 -1.28 -19.58 -4.33
C LYS A 128 -0.16 -19.29 -5.30
N ARG A 129 0.55 -18.21 -4.99
CA ARG A 129 2.02 -18.08 -4.94
C ARG A 129 2.36 -16.60 -4.83
N GLN A 130 2.92 -16.24 -3.69
CA GLN A 130 3.23 -14.88 -3.27
C GLN A 130 4.51 -14.35 -3.94
N ALA A 131 4.73 -13.03 -3.89
CA ALA A 131 6.02 -12.41 -4.22
C ALA A 131 7.08 -12.65 -3.13
N PHE A 132 6.66 -13.34 -2.07
CA PHE A 132 7.41 -13.58 -0.84
C PHE A 132 8.08 -12.33 -0.25
N PRO A 133 7.37 -11.17 -0.14
CA PRO A 133 7.97 -9.92 0.31
C PRO A 133 8.59 -10.03 1.71
N VAL A 134 8.05 -10.86 2.61
CA VAL A 134 8.64 -11.07 3.94
C VAL A 134 9.94 -11.84 3.84
N LEU A 135 9.98 -12.95 3.09
CA LEU A 135 11.21 -13.75 2.93
C LEU A 135 12.29 -12.96 2.20
N ARG A 136 11.91 -12.21 1.16
CA ARG A 136 12.80 -11.31 0.41
C ARG A 136 13.41 -10.27 1.34
N ARG A 137 12.60 -9.54 2.10
CA ARG A 137 13.07 -8.50 3.03
C ARG A 137 13.86 -9.08 4.19
N MET A 138 13.51 -10.27 4.69
CA MET A 138 14.31 -11.00 5.67
C MET A 138 15.71 -11.31 5.13
N ALA A 139 15.81 -11.89 3.93
CA ALA A 139 17.08 -12.22 3.31
C ALA A 139 17.93 -10.97 3.04
N MET A 140 17.32 -9.91 2.52
CA MET A 140 18.00 -8.64 2.29
C MET A 140 18.45 -7.99 3.61
N ALA A 141 17.64 -8.09 4.67
CA ALA A 141 18.01 -7.58 5.98
C ALA A 141 19.21 -8.35 6.58
N GLN A 142 19.27 -9.68 6.40
CA GLN A 142 20.44 -10.47 6.78
C GLN A 142 21.70 -10.03 6.01
N LEU A 143 21.57 -9.79 4.69
CA LEU A 143 22.67 -9.30 3.86
C LEU A 143 23.19 -7.94 4.35
N VAL A 144 22.29 -6.97 4.52
CA VAL A 144 22.66 -5.62 4.99
C VAL A 144 23.25 -5.68 6.39
N LYS A 145 22.66 -6.46 7.31
CA LYS A 145 23.19 -6.62 8.67
C LYS A 145 24.60 -7.20 8.66
N ALA A 146 24.82 -8.28 7.90
CA ALA A 146 26.14 -8.90 7.77
C ALA A 146 27.17 -7.93 7.14
N TRP A 147 26.75 -7.15 6.15
CA TRP A 147 27.58 -6.12 5.53
C TRP A 147 27.99 -5.03 6.52
N LEU A 148 27.05 -4.52 7.33
CA LEU A 148 27.30 -3.48 8.34
C LEU A 148 28.22 -3.96 9.47
N THR A 149 28.09 -5.21 9.92
CA THR A 149 28.78 -5.70 11.12
C THR A 149 29.97 -6.61 10.80
N GLY A 150 29.73 -7.74 10.12
CA GLY A 150 30.72 -8.79 9.93
C GLY A 150 31.67 -8.56 8.77
N MET A 151 31.21 -7.90 7.70
CA MET A 151 32.01 -7.67 6.48
C MET A 151 32.67 -6.29 6.44
N GLN A 152 32.55 -5.49 7.51
CA GLN A 152 33.15 -4.15 7.61
C GLN A 152 32.81 -3.26 6.40
N ARG A 153 31.56 -3.33 5.93
CA ARG A 153 31.04 -2.59 4.78
C ARG A 153 31.76 -2.91 3.46
N GLN A 154 32.37 -4.09 3.33
CA GLN A 154 33.04 -4.56 2.13
C GLN A 154 32.48 -5.91 1.70
N LEU A 155 31.73 -5.96 0.60
CA LEU A 155 31.20 -7.21 0.06
C LEU A 155 32.34 -8.08 -0.50
N PRO A 156 32.50 -9.33 -0.04
CA PRO A 156 33.49 -10.25 -0.61
C PRO A 156 33.24 -10.48 -2.11
N PRO A 157 34.24 -10.31 -2.99
CA PRO A 157 34.07 -10.47 -4.45
C PRO A 157 33.52 -11.83 -4.85
N VAL A 158 33.87 -12.89 -4.11
CA VAL A 158 33.40 -14.27 -4.33
C VAL A 158 31.88 -14.45 -4.19
N LEU A 159 31.18 -13.51 -3.55
CA LEU A 159 29.73 -13.54 -3.38
C LEU A 159 28.96 -12.76 -4.46
N GLU A 160 29.62 -11.83 -5.17
CA GLU A 160 28.98 -10.90 -6.11
C GLU A 160 28.13 -11.64 -7.16
N ASP A 161 28.70 -12.63 -7.86
CA ASP A 161 28.00 -13.34 -8.94
C ASP A 161 26.78 -14.14 -8.44
N SER A 162 26.91 -14.79 -7.28
CA SER A 162 25.81 -15.54 -6.68
C SER A 162 24.71 -14.60 -6.19
N LEU A 163 25.06 -13.45 -5.61
CA LEU A 163 24.09 -12.44 -5.21
C LEU A 163 23.42 -11.80 -6.43
N ARG A 164 24.13 -11.53 -7.54
CA ARG A 164 23.50 -11.01 -8.77
C ARG A 164 22.38 -11.91 -9.27
N ARG A 165 22.63 -13.22 -9.32
CA ARG A 165 21.61 -14.22 -9.67
C ARG A 165 20.44 -14.20 -8.71
N LEU A 166 20.70 -14.15 -7.40
CA LEU A 166 19.66 -14.09 -6.38
C LEU A 166 18.80 -12.82 -6.50
N PHE A 167 19.41 -11.65 -6.72
CA PHE A 167 18.68 -10.39 -6.91
C PHE A 167 17.82 -10.42 -8.18
N HIS A 168 18.30 -11.04 -9.26
CA HIS A 168 17.50 -11.30 -10.44
C HIS A 168 16.28 -12.18 -10.12
N GLU A 169 16.47 -13.28 -9.39
CA GLU A 169 15.38 -14.17 -8.97
C GLU A 169 14.34 -13.47 -8.08
N PHE A 170 14.78 -12.64 -7.12
CA PHE A 170 13.89 -11.82 -6.29
C PHE A 170 13.06 -10.84 -7.12
N TYR A 171 13.69 -10.18 -8.10
CA TYR A 171 13.01 -9.24 -8.98
C TYR A 171 12.00 -9.94 -9.90
N GLU A 172 12.39 -11.07 -10.48
CA GLU A 172 11.51 -11.88 -11.34
C GLU A 172 10.30 -12.41 -10.58
N ALA A 173 10.49 -12.88 -9.33
CA ALA A 173 9.39 -13.28 -8.46
C ALA A 173 8.38 -12.14 -8.25
N HIS A 174 8.89 -10.95 -7.90
CA HIS A 174 8.09 -9.73 -7.73
C HIS A 174 7.30 -9.39 -9.01
N ARG A 175 8.00 -9.34 -10.15
CA ARG A 175 7.45 -8.98 -11.45
C ARG A 175 6.33 -9.93 -11.88
N VAL A 176 6.58 -11.24 -11.79
CA VAL A 176 5.61 -12.27 -12.19
C VAL A 176 4.37 -12.25 -11.28
N VAL A 177 4.53 -12.00 -9.99
CA VAL A 177 3.40 -11.93 -9.05
C VAL A 177 2.58 -10.67 -9.26
N ALA A 178 3.21 -9.51 -9.52
CA ALA A 178 2.50 -8.29 -9.90
C ALA A 178 1.64 -8.50 -11.14
N LEU A 179 2.20 -9.17 -12.17
CA LEU A 179 1.47 -9.56 -13.39
C LEU A 179 0.26 -10.45 -13.09
N ARG A 180 0.42 -11.42 -12.19
CA ARG A 180 -0.63 -12.40 -11.88
C ARG A 180 -1.75 -11.85 -11.04
N LYS A 181 -1.42 -11.12 -9.96
CA LYS A 181 -2.41 -10.48 -9.09
C LYS A 181 -3.28 -9.53 -9.90
N GLY A 182 -2.67 -8.76 -10.81
CA GLY A 182 -3.36 -8.00 -11.87
C GLY A 182 -4.31 -6.89 -11.41
N ILE A 183 -4.62 -6.83 -10.11
CA ILE A 183 -5.43 -5.85 -9.41
C ILE A 183 -4.61 -5.38 -8.21
N MET A 184 -4.42 -4.06 -8.10
CA MET A 184 -3.78 -3.43 -6.96
C MET A 184 -4.81 -2.89 -5.97
N GLU A 185 -4.59 -3.20 -4.70
CA GLU A 185 -5.15 -2.45 -3.60
C GLU A 185 -4.09 -1.49 -3.07
N TYR A 186 -4.38 -0.19 -3.15
CA TYR A 186 -3.56 0.84 -2.54
C TYR A 186 -4.13 1.24 -1.18
N PHE A 187 -3.41 0.93 -0.10
CA PHE A 187 -3.76 1.42 1.23
C PHE A 187 -3.38 2.90 1.33
N HIS A 188 -4.37 3.76 1.19
CA HIS A 188 -4.23 5.20 1.16
C HIS A 188 -4.18 5.77 2.58
N ILE A 189 -2.97 6.06 3.06
CA ILE A 189 -2.81 6.90 4.24
C ILE A 189 -3.06 8.35 3.84
N SER A 190 -4.13 8.94 4.38
CA SER A 190 -4.48 10.33 4.12
C SER A 190 -3.33 11.27 4.45
N LYS A 191 -3.05 12.17 3.50
CA LYS A 191 -1.92 13.13 3.52
C LYS A 191 -0.55 12.53 3.30
N SER A 192 -0.47 11.29 2.86
CA SER A 192 0.74 10.67 2.36
C SER A 192 0.72 10.58 0.84
N GLY A 193 0.39 11.66 0.11
CA GLY A 193 0.49 11.70 -1.36
C GLY A 193 -0.58 10.93 -2.16
N GLY A 194 -1.63 10.37 -1.54
CA GLY A 194 -2.54 9.47 -2.24
C GLY A 194 -3.38 10.07 -3.38
N THR A 195 -3.66 11.37 -3.37
CA THR A 195 -4.27 12.01 -4.57
C THR A 195 -3.31 11.96 -5.76
N SER A 196 -2.04 12.33 -5.57
CA SER A 196 -1.02 12.25 -6.62
C SER A 196 -0.79 10.80 -7.06
N TRP A 197 -0.80 9.85 -6.13
CA TRP A 197 -0.69 8.42 -6.44
C TRP A 197 -1.84 7.93 -7.33
N CYS A 198 -3.07 8.33 -7.02
CA CYS A 198 -4.25 8.05 -7.83
C CYS A 198 -4.15 8.60 -9.26
N HIS A 199 -3.64 9.83 -9.39
CA HIS A 199 -3.40 10.42 -10.69
C HIS A 199 -2.23 9.74 -11.42
N ALA A 200 -1.21 9.24 -10.70
CA ALA A 200 -0.15 8.42 -11.29
C ALA A 200 -0.76 7.14 -11.88
N ALA A 201 -1.59 6.44 -11.11
CA ALA A 201 -2.30 5.26 -11.61
C ALA A 201 -3.11 5.58 -12.89
N LYS A 202 -3.85 6.70 -12.89
CA LYS A 202 -4.61 7.17 -14.07
C LYS A 202 -3.70 7.40 -15.27
N ASN A 203 -2.59 8.12 -15.09
CA ASN A 203 -1.65 8.45 -16.15
C ASN A 203 -0.94 7.19 -16.69
N ASN A 204 -0.77 6.15 -15.87
CA ASN A 204 -0.26 4.85 -16.28
C ASN A 204 -1.33 3.89 -16.83
N GLY A 205 -2.52 4.39 -17.16
CA GLY A 205 -3.57 3.61 -17.81
C GLY A 205 -4.29 2.62 -16.90
N CYS A 206 -4.19 2.78 -15.58
CA CYS A 206 -4.95 1.96 -14.65
C CYS A 206 -6.45 2.24 -14.77
N ARG A 207 -7.24 1.19 -14.54
CA ARG A 207 -8.70 1.28 -14.50
C ARG A 207 -9.19 1.18 -13.07
N ALA A 208 -9.91 2.22 -12.63
CA ALA A 208 -10.63 2.29 -11.36
C ALA A 208 -12.10 2.67 -11.63
N GLN A 209 -12.95 2.63 -10.59
CA GLN A 209 -14.33 3.10 -10.71
C GLN A 209 -14.40 4.59 -11.05
N ILE A 210 -13.60 5.41 -10.36
CA ILE A 210 -13.61 6.86 -10.53
C ILE A 210 -12.25 7.47 -10.19
N TYR A 211 -11.73 8.34 -11.06
CA TYR A 211 -10.55 9.15 -10.75
C TYR A 211 -10.97 10.57 -10.47
N ASP A 212 -11.52 10.80 -9.27
CA ASP A 212 -11.85 12.15 -8.83
C ASP A 212 -11.14 12.52 -7.53
N SER A 213 -11.15 13.82 -7.26
CA SER A 213 -10.45 14.41 -6.13
C SER A 213 -11.14 14.18 -4.79
N ALA A 214 -12.37 13.66 -4.76
CA ALA A 214 -13.21 13.50 -3.57
C ALA A 214 -13.26 12.04 -3.08
N TYR A 215 -13.19 11.09 -3.99
CA TYR A 215 -13.28 9.65 -3.78
C TYR A 215 -11.96 8.93 -4.07
N ILE A 216 -10.90 9.64 -4.49
CA ILE A 216 -9.51 9.15 -4.58
C ILE A 216 -9.42 7.70 -5.07
N CYS A 217 -10.05 7.36 -6.20
CA CYS A 217 -10.01 6.01 -6.78
C CYS A 217 -10.58 4.87 -5.92
N GLN A 218 -11.50 5.19 -5.01
CA GLN A 218 -12.24 4.19 -4.24
C GLN A 218 -13.27 3.47 -5.10
N ILE A 219 -13.60 2.25 -4.68
CA ILE A 219 -14.80 1.55 -5.11
C ILE A 219 -15.89 1.83 -4.08
N SER A 220 -16.92 2.58 -4.47
CA SER A 220 -18.02 3.01 -3.60
C SER A 220 -18.71 1.86 -2.87
N GLN A 221 -18.78 0.68 -3.50
CA GLN A 221 -19.34 -0.53 -2.92
C GLN A 221 -18.56 -1.07 -1.72
N PHE A 222 -17.29 -0.70 -1.54
CA PHE A 222 -16.44 -1.21 -0.46
C PHE A 222 -16.53 -0.38 0.83
N ASP A 223 -17.09 0.85 0.78
CA ASP A 223 -17.19 1.77 1.92
C ASP A 223 -15.84 2.08 2.60
N ASP A 224 -14.75 2.14 1.81
CA ASP A 224 -13.39 2.43 2.26
C ASP A 224 -13.09 3.93 2.42
N ARG A 225 -14.13 4.75 2.53
CA ARG A 225 -13.98 6.17 2.80
C ARG A 225 -13.50 6.42 4.23
N VAL A 226 -12.85 7.54 4.39
CA VAL A 226 -12.34 8.02 5.67
C VAL A 226 -13.42 8.23 6.72
N ARG A 227 -13.04 8.04 7.99
CA ARG A 227 -13.91 8.19 9.18
C ARG A 227 -13.26 9.09 10.22
N TRP A 228 -12.80 10.26 9.78
CA TRP A 228 -11.93 11.13 10.57
C TRP A 228 -12.63 11.81 11.74
N LEU A 229 -13.87 12.27 11.54
CA LEU A 229 -14.47 13.28 12.42
C LEU A 229 -15.64 12.72 13.23
N ASN A 230 -15.72 13.19 14.47
CA ASN A 230 -16.80 12.91 15.39
C ASN A 230 -17.98 13.85 15.10
N ASN A 231 -18.96 13.34 14.34
CA ASN A 231 -20.12 14.11 13.94
C ASN A 231 -21.01 14.52 15.12
N SER A 232 -21.09 13.68 16.16
CA SER A 232 -21.90 13.98 17.35
C SER A 232 -21.33 15.19 18.08
N PHE A 233 -20.02 15.22 18.32
CA PHE A 233 -19.34 16.36 18.94
C PHE A 233 -19.51 17.64 18.10
N HIS A 234 -19.27 17.55 16.78
CA HIS A 234 -19.40 18.70 15.90
C HIS A 234 -20.84 19.24 15.83
N HIS A 235 -21.83 18.35 15.76
CA HIS A 235 -23.24 18.74 15.72
C HIS A 235 -23.70 19.42 17.01
N GLN A 236 -23.30 18.91 18.18
CA GLN A 236 -23.60 19.54 19.47
C GLN A 236 -23.05 20.97 19.55
N ARG A 237 -21.85 21.21 19.01
CA ARG A 237 -21.20 22.52 19.06
C ARG A 237 -21.74 23.52 18.04
N THR A 238 -22.19 23.05 16.87
CA THR A 238 -22.41 23.92 15.69
C THR A 238 -23.82 23.85 15.13
N GLY A 239 -24.62 22.88 15.57
CA GLY A 239 -25.91 22.53 14.96
C GLY A 239 -25.79 21.87 13.58
N ARG A 240 -24.57 21.56 13.10
CA ARG A 240 -24.32 21.04 11.75
C ARG A 240 -23.55 19.73 11.77
N GLY A 241 -23.80 18.87 10.78
CA GLY A 241 -22.96 17.69 10.56
C GLY A 241 -21.58 18.08 10.03
N ALA A 242 -20.57 17.26 10.31
CA ALA A 242 -19.23 17.36 9.74
C ALA A 242 -19.09 16.45 8.52
N ARG A 243 -18.40 16.93 7.49
CA ARG A 243 -17.90 16.07 6.40
C ARG A 243 -16.97 15.01 6.99
N TRP A 244 -17.00 13.78 6.48
CA TRP A 244 -16.24 12.65 7.07
C TRP A 244 -16.60 12.32 8.52
N GLY A 245 -17.78 12.77 8.94
CA GLY A 245 -18.38 12.60 10.27
C GLY A 245 -18.83 11.17 10.58
N THR A 246 -18.03 10.16 10.26
CA THR A 246 -18.37 8.75 10.43
C THR A 246 -17.48 8.04 11.45
N TRP A 247 -16.73 8.80 12.26
CA TRP A 247 -16.10 8.26 13.46
C TRP A 247 -17.14 7.60 14.39
N GLY A 248 -16.74 6.53 15.08
CA GLY A 248 -17.61 5.71 15.92
C GLY A 248 -18.39 4.64 15.16
N ARG A 249 -18.44 4.70 13.82
CA ARG A 249 -18.97 3.61 12.99
C ARG A 249 -17.84 2.70 12.56
N ALA A 250 -17.52 1.70 13.38
CA ALA A 250 -16.44 0.76 13.11
C ALA A 250 -16.71 -0.08 11.85
N GLN A 251 -17.88 -0.72 11.74
CA GLN A 251 -18.12 -1.63 10.63
C GLN A 251 -18.31 -0.91 9.28
N ARG A 252 -17.69 -1.44 8.22
CA ARG A 252 -18.00 -1.07 6.83
C ARG A 252 -19.45 -1.37 6.47
N ALA A 253 -20.05 -0.49 5.68
CA ALA A 253 -21.39 -0.62 5.11
C ALA A 253 -21.31 -1.24 3.70
N THR A 254 -20.73 -2.43 3.59
CA THR A 254 -20.39 -3.07 2.31
C THR A 254 -21.12 -4.41 2.15
N GLN A 255 -21.42 -4.78 0.91
CA GLN A 255 -21.84 -6.15 0.54
C GLN A 255 -20.64 -7.05 0.19
N GLN A 256 -19.44 -6.48 0.20
CA GLN A 256 -18.17 -7.14 -0.14
C GLN A 256 -17.27 -7.15 1.10
N PRO A 257 -17.62 -7.91 2.17
CA PRO A 257 -16.94 -7.83 3.46
C PRO A 257 -15.59 -8.56 3.49
N THR A 258 -15.34 -9.49 2.56
CA THR A 258 -14.12 -10.31 2.52
C THR A 258 -13.20 -9.90 1.38
N CYS A 259 -11.91 -10.24 1.52
CA CYS A 259 -10.93 -10.05 0.45
C CYS A 259 -11.35 -10.73 -0.87
N ALA A 260 -11.84 -11.97 -0.80
CA ALA A 260 -12.30 -12.72 -1.97
C ALA A 260 -13.47 -12.01 -2.68
N ALA A 261 -14.48 -11.56 -1.93
CA ALA A 261 -15.65 -10.88 -2.49
C ALA A 261 -15.27 -9.54 -3.16
N ARG A 262 -14.37 -8.78 -2.52
CA ARG A 262 -13.80 -7.54 -3.10
C ARG A 262 -13.05 -7.85 -4.39
N HIS A 263 -12.23 -8.90 -4.39
CA HIS A 263 -11.45 -9.29 -5.56
C HIS A 263 -12.37 -9.68 -6.72
N GLU A 264 -13.33 -10.58 -6.48
CA GLU A 264 -14.34 -10.98 -7.47
C GLU A 264 -15.11 -9.79 -8.03
N PHE A 265 -15.52 -8.86 -7.18
CA PHE A 265 -16.20 -7.64 -7.62
C PHE A 265 -15.30 -6.77 -8.50
N ALA A 266 -14.09 -6.42 -8.03
CA ALA A 266 -13.15 -5.61 -8.81
C ALA A 266 -12.82 -6.27 -10.15
N ALA A 267 -12.63 -7.59 -10.12
CA ALA A 267 -12.45 -8.43 -11.27
C ALA A 267 -13.64 -8.35 -12.26
N LEU A 268 -14.86 -8.61 -11.80
CA LEU A 268 -16.07 -8.57 -12.63
C LEU A 268 -16.22 -7.20 -13.30
N MET A 269 -15.92 -6.13 -12.57
CA MET A 269 -16.02 -4.75 -13.06
C MET A 269 -14.86 -4.33 -13.98
N GLY A 270 -13.83 -5.17 -14.11
CA GLY A 270 -12.63 -4.89 -14.90
C GLY A 270 -11.73 -3.81 -14.28
N TYR A 271 -11.83 -3.58 -12.97
CA TYR A 271 -10.92 -2.69 -12.25
C TYR A 271 -9.58 -3.38 -12.02
N GLN A 272 -8.51 -2.61 -12.15
CA GLN A 272 -7.13 -3.04 -11.90
C GLN A 272 -6.50 -2.29 -10.72
N TYR A 273 -7.20 -1.28 -10.23
CA TYR A 273 -6.69 -0.40 -9.20
C TYR A 273 -7.87 0.16 -8.41
N PHE A 274 -7.73 0.18 -7.10
CA PHE A 274 -8.57 0.96 -6.21
C PHE A 274 -7.79 1.35 -4.96
N SER A 275 -8.26 2.38 -4.27
CA SER A 275 -7.71 2.75 -2.97
C SER A 275 -8.62 2.34 -1.82
N ASN A 276 -8.00 2.04 -0.68
CA ASN A 276 -8.66 1.86 0.60
C ASN A 276 -8.13 2.94 1.56
N GLU A 277 -9.00 3.87 1.99
CA GLU A 277 -8.62 5.00 2.86
C GLU A 277 -9.20 4.84 4.28
N TYR A 278 -9.72 3.66 4.62
CA TYR A 278 -10.31 3.41 5.93
C TYR A 278 -9.38 2.60 6.84
N ALA A 279 -9.39 1.28 6.72
CA ALA A 279 -8.60 0.38 7.55
C ALA A 279 -8.30 -0.92 6.80
N LEU A 280 -7.36 -1.75 7.27
CA LEU A 280 -7.18 -3.09 6.70
C LEU A 280 -8.39 -3.99 6.96
N HIS A 281 -8.46 -5.09 6.21
CA HIS A 281 -9.63 -5.96 6.15
C HIS A 281 -9.60 -7.03 7.21
N GLU A 282 -10.77 -7.64 7.38
CA GLU A 282 -10.98 -8.78 8.25
C GLU A 282 -10.66 -8.41 9.72
N GLY A 283 -10.71 -9.38 10.64
CA GLY A 283 -10.38 -9.14 12.04
C GLY A 283 -11.24 -8.09 12.77
N PHE A 284 -12.46 -7.82 12.29
CA PHE A 284 -13.41 -6.96 13.00
C PHE A 284 -13.69 -7.49 14.41
N GLU A 285 -14.03 -8.77 14.53
CA GLU A 285 -14.26 -9.43 15.82
C GLU A 285 -12.94 -9.74 16.54
N ARG A 286 -11.86 -9.94 15.77
CA ARG A 286 -10.56 -10.43 16.24
C ARG A 286 -9.42 -9.64 15.59
N PRO A 287 -8.99 -8.51 16.17
CA PRO A 287 -7.97 -7.64 15.58
C PRO A 287 -6.66 -8.33 15.20
N GLU A 288 -6.34 -9.46 15.85
CA GLU A 288 -5.18 -10.28 15.53
C GLU A 288 -5.31 -11.05 14.20
N GLU A 289 -6.51 -11.09 13.60
CA GLU A 289 -6.81 -11.66 12.28
C GLU A 289 -6.86 -10.60 11.18
N VAL A 290 -6.51 -9.35 11.47
CA VAL A 290 -6.35 -8.33 10.42
C VAL A 290 -5.19 -8.73 9.50
N GLY A 291 -5.36 -8.52 8.20
CA GLY A 291 -4.34 -8.88 7.22
C GLY A 291 -4.51 -8.17 5.88
N LEU A 292 -3.52 -8.38 5.01
CA LEU A 292 -3.60 -7.99 3.61
C LEU A 292 -4.41 -9.00 2.81
N CYS A 293 -5.08 -8.54 1.76
CA CYS A 293 -5.72 -9.44 0.82
C CYS A 293 -4.68 -10.00 -0.13
N GLU A 294 -4.39 -11.29 0.00
CA GLU A 294 -3.38 -11.97 -0.81
C GLU A 294 -3.65 -11.98 -2.31
N GLN A 295 -4.92 -11.81 -2.71
CA GLN A 295 -5.35 -11.76 -4.11
C GLN A 295 -4.96 -10.44 -4.79
N PHE A 296 -4.69 -9.38 -4.01
CA PHE A 296 -4.30 -8.07 -4.54
C PHE A 296 -2.79 -7.87 -4.48
N PHE A 297 -2.30 -7.04 -5.40
CA PHE A 297 -0.99 -6.43 -5.29
C PHE A 297 -1.10 -5.27 -4.30
N ASN A 298 -0.63 -5.46 -3.07
CA ASN A 298 -0.84 -4.53 -1.97
C ASN A 298 0.26 -3.48 -1.96
N VAL A 299 -0.14 -2.21 -2.03
CA VAL A 299 0.78 -1.06 -2.01
C VAL A 299 0.41 -0.10 -0.89
N ILE A 300 1.41 0.47 -0.23
CA ILE A 300 1.23 1.53 0.77
C ILE A 300 2.24 2.65 0.56
N LEU A 301 1.77 3.89 0.70
CA LEU A 301 2.60 5.10 0.68
C LEU A 301 2.60 5.67 2.11
N ILE A 302 3.74 5.57 2.78
CA ILE A 302 3.96 6.08 4.13
C ILE A 302 4.54 7.50 4.07
N ARG A 303 4.41 8.21 5.18
CA ARG A 303 4.91 9.58 5.35
C ARG A 303 5.35 9.79 6.78
N ASP A 304 6.32 10.69 7.00
CA ASP A 304 6.66 11.18 8.33
C ASP A 304 5.38 11.54 9.14
N PRO A 305 5.14 10.91 10.30
CA PRO A 305 3.87 11.04 11.03
C PRO A 305 3.56 12.45 11.50
N LEU A 306 4.60 13.22 11.88
CA LEU A 306 4.44 14.57 12.41
C LEU A 306 4.07 15.54 11.29
N ARG A 307 4.78 15.46 10.16
CA ARG A 307 4.44 16.20 8.92
C ARG A 307 3.06 15.81 8.40
N ARG A 308 2.72 14.51 8.47
CA ARG A 308 1.39 14.01 8.09
C ARG A 308 0.31 14.58 9.00
N LEU A 309 0.47 14.53 10.33
CA LEU A 309 -0.46 15.11 11.30
C LEU A 309 -0.71 16.58 11.02
N LEU A 310 0.35 17.39 10.93
CA LEU A 310 0.23 18.82 10.67
C LEU A 310 -0.48 19.11 9.34
N SER A 311 -0.11 18.40 8.27
CA SER A 311 -0.77 18.47 6.96
C SER A 311 -2.26 18.11 7.05
N HIS A 312 -2.61 17.13 7.88
CA HIS A 312 -3.99 16.69 8.06
C HIS A 312 -4.83 17.72 8.81
N LEU A 313 -4.33 18.27 9.92
CA LEU A 313 -5.00 19.33 10.66
C LEU A 313 -5.24 20.55 9.77
N LYS A 314 -4.20 21.01 9.05
CA LYS A 314 -4.31 22.11 8.08
C LYS A 314 -5.38 21.83 7.02
N PHE A 315 -5.42 20.62 6.48
CA PHE A 315 -6.41 20.25 5.48
C PHE A 315 -7.84 20.24 6.04
N VAL A 316 -8.05 19.66 7.23
CA VAL A 316 -9.39 19.62 7.84
C VAL A 316 -9.86 21.05 8.14
N THR A 317 -9.01 21.88 8.74
CA THR A 317 -9.31 23.30 9.00
C THR A 317 -9.69 24.04 7.72
N MET A 318 -8.91 23.88 6.65
CA MET A 318 -9.18 24.46 5.34
C MET A 318 -10.54 24.03 4.78
N GLN A 319 -10.85 22.74 4.87
CA GLN A 319 -12.11 22.17 4.37
C GLN A 319 -13.31 22.59 5.22
N MET A 320 -13.15 22.71 6.53
CA MET A 320 -14.18 23.25 7.41
C MET A 320 -14.46 24.72 7.10
N LYS A 321 -13.43 25.53 6.85
CA LYS A 321 -13.63 26.92 6.42
C LYS A 321 -14.45 27.00 5.13
N TRP A 322 -14.14 26.16 4.15
CA TRP A 322 -14.89 26.05 2.91
C TRP A 322 -16.36 25.64 3.15
N ASP A 323 -16.59 24.63 3.98
CA ASP A 323 -17.92 24.05 4.24
C ASP A 323 -18.82 24.98 5.05
N TYR A 324 -18.27 25.78 5.96
CA TYR A 324 -19.08 26.65 6.81
C TYR A 324 -19.73 27.78 6.02
N ARG A 325 -19.03 28.32 5.01
CA ARG A 325 -19.33 29.54 4.22
C ARG A 325 -19.52 30.82 5.06
N ASN A 326 -19.92 30.69 6.31
CA ASN A 326 -20.05 31.70 7.34
C ASN A 326 -18.77 31.74 8.16
N ASN A 327 -17.97 32.81 7.98
CA ASN A 327 -16.71 32.99 8.68
C ASN A 327 -16.87 33.15 10.19
N THR A 328 -17.98 33.72 10.68
CA THR A 328 -18.23 33.92 12.11
C THR A 328 -18.37 32.58 12.83
N LEU A 329 -19.18 31.67 12.30
CA LEU A 329 -19.38 30.35 12.93
C LEU A 329 -18.09 29.50 12.85
N PHE A 330 -17.35 29.58 11.74
CA PHE A 330 -16.07 28.89 11.60
C PHE A 330 -15.07 29.40 12.65
N HIS A 331 -14.94 30.72 12.77
CA HIS A 331 -14.03 31.34 13.73
C HIS A 331 -14.42 31.00 15.17
N ALA A 332 -15.69 31.10 15.55
CA ALA A 332 -16.17 30.71 16.87
C ALA A 332 -15.94 29.23 17.20
N THR A 333 -15.85 28.37 16.18
CA THR A 333 -15.65 26.93 16.38
C THR A 333 -14.18 26.56 16.51
N PHE A 334 -13.32 27.10 15.63
CA PHE A 334 -11.95 26.64 15.44
C PHE A 334 -10.86 27.61 15.94
N ALA A 335 -11.17 28.87 16.24
CA ALA A 335 -10.16 29.80 16.70
C ALA A 335 -9.71 29.48 18.14
N GLY A 336 -8.40 29.50 18.39
CA GLY A 336 -7.83 29.33 19.73
C GLY A 336 -8.05 27.94 20.36
N VAL A 337 -8.36 26.93 19.55
CA VAL A 337 -8.55 25.55 20.02
C VAL A 337 -7.24 24.93 20.53
N ASP A 338 -7.37 23.84 21.28
CA ASP A 338 -6.27 23.07 21.87
C ASP A 338 -6.33 21.60 21.42
N ALA A 339 -5.39 20.79 21.89
CA ALA A 339 -5.33 19.37 21.65
C ALA A 339 -6.61 18.65 22.12
N ALA A 340 -7.19 19.05 23.26
CA ALA A 340 -8.38 18.42 23.83
C ALA A 340 -9.61 18.58 22.92
N PHE A 341 -9.74 19.73 22.25
CA PHE A 341 -10.73 19.91 21.19
C PHE A 341 -10.54 18.89 20.06
N TRP A 342 -9.31 18.74 19.55
CA TRP A 342 -9.04 17.85 18.43
C TRP A 342 -9.12 16.37 18.78
N GLU A 343 -8.79 15.99 20.01
CA GLU A 343 -9.01 14.64 20.55
C GLU A 343 -10.50 14.27 20.54
N GLN A 344 -11.40 15.24 20.75
CA GLN A 344 -12.86 15.00 20.66
C GLN A 344 -13.40 15.10 19.23
N PHE A 345 -12.90 16.05 18.45
CA PHE A 345 -13.39 16.34 17.10
C PHE A 345 -12.87 15.38 16.04
N GLY A 346 -11.57 15.07 16.07
CA GLY A 346 -10.89 14.20 15.10
C GLY A 346 -9.97 13.20 15.79
N PRO A 347 -10.49 12.32 16.68
CA PRO A 347 -9.69 11.43 17.53
C PRO A 347 -8.62 10.64 16.77
N VAL A 348 -8.98 9.98 15.67
CA VAL A 348 -8.02 9.21 14.86
C VAL A 348 -6.99 10.07 14.15
N LEU A 349 -7.30 11.34 13.87
CA LEU A 349 -6.36 12.23 13.20
C LEU A 349 -5.13 12.50 14.06
N VAL A 350 -5.34 12.57 15.38
CA VAL A 350 -4.37 13.05 16.36
C VAL A 350 -3.77 11.96 17.23
N ASP A 351 -4.02 10.69 16.91
CA ASP A 351 -3.50 9.56 17.68
C ASP A 351 -3.20 8.36 16.78
N ASN A 352 -1.96 8.26 16.29
CA ASN A 352 -1.43 7.08 15.61
C ASN A 352 -2.27 6.61 14.41
N TYR A 353 -2.60 7.57 13.54
CA TYR A 353 -3.49 7.38 12.38
C TYR A 353 -3.07 6.20 11.49
N MET A 354 -1.78 6.04 11.22
CA MET A 354 -1.29 5.00 10.30
C MET A 354 -1.49 3.61 10.91
N LEU A 355 -1.03 3.40 12.15
CA LEU A 355 -1.23 2.14 12.86
C LEU A 355 -2.71 1.81 13.05
N ARG A 356 -3.54 2.79 13.42
CA ARG A 356 -5.00 2.60 13.56
C ARG A 356 -5.64 2.09 12.27
N GLY A 357 -5.26 2.65 11.12
CA GLY A 357 -5.68 2.16 9.81
C GLY A 357 -5.22 0.74 9.54
N MET A 358 -3.94 0.45 9.77
CA MET A 358 -3.40 -0.87 9.47
C MET A 358 -3.89 -1.98 10.40
N LEU A 359 -4.23 -1.67 11.64
CA LEU A 359 -4.66 -2.66 12.62
C LEU A 359 -6.17 -2.96 12.55
N GLY A 360 -6.82 -2.54 11.46
CA GLY A 360 -8.18 -2.92 11.11
C GLY A 360 -9.27 -2.06 11.73
N GLU A 361 -10.50 -2.35 11.33
CA GLU A 361 -11.68 -1.52 11.63
C GLU A 361 -11.91 -1.31 13.13
N THR A 362 -11.70 -2.34 13.95
CA THR A 362 -11.95 -2.24 15.40
C THR A 362 -10.90 -1.38 16.11
N VAL A 363 -9.62 -1.60 15.79
CA VAL A 363 -8.50 -0.83 16.36
C VAL A 363 -8.53 0.62 15.92
N TYR A 364 -9.04 0.89 14.71
CA TYR A 364 -9.23 2.26 14.22
C TYR A 364 -10.02 3.11 15.22
N HIS A 365 -11.03 2.54 15.88
CA HIS A 365 -11.92 3.21 16.83
C HIS A 365 -11.60 2.98 18.32
N TRP A 366 -10.48 2.35 18.65
CA TRP A 366 -10.08 2.17 20.05
C TRP A 366 -9.88 3.51 20.79
N PRO A 367 -9.97 3.53 22.13
CA PRO A 367 -9.70 4.72 22.93
C PRO A 367 -8.37 5.38 22.60
N LEU A 368 -8.29 6.70 22.80
CA LEU A 368 -7.05 7.43 22.54
C LEU A 368 -5.92 6.98 23.47
N GLY A 369 -4.71 6.83 22.95
CA GLY A 369 -3.54 6.36 23.68
C GLY A 369 -3.48 4.85 23.89
N SER A 370 -4.40 4.07 23.29
CA SER A 370 -4.39 2.60 23.41
C SER A 370 -3.40 1.90 22.48
N ILE A 371 -2.77 2.62 21.54
CA ILE A 371 -1.79 2.05 20.61
C ILE A 371 -0.43 2.00 21.33
N GLY A 372 -0.03 0.80 21.73
CA GLY A 372 1.22 0.55 22.46
C GLY A 372 2.23 -0.30 21.68
N PRO A 373 3.31 -0.77 22.36
CA PRO A 373 4.38 -1.54 21.73
C PRO A 373 3.93 -2.80 20.99
N GLN A 374 2.92 -3.51 21.53
CA GLN A 374 2.36 -4.70 20.87
C GLN A 374 1.71 -4.35 19.52
N GLN A 375 0.96 -3.25 19.47
CA GLN A 375 0.34 -2.77 18.23
C GLN A 375 1.38 -2.29 17.22
N VAL A 376 2.46 -1.65 17.69
CA VAL A 376 3.61 -1.30 16.83
C VAL A 376 4.23 -2.55 16.23
N GLN A 377 4.49 -3.60 17.03
CA GLN A 377 5.02 -4.88 16.55
C GLN A 377 4.10 -5.51 15.49
N GLN A 378 2.79 -5.58 15.75
CA GLN A 378 1.81 -6.11 14.79
C GLN A 378 1.78 -5.26 13.50
N GLY A 379 1.81 -3.93 13.63
CA GLY A 379 1.85 -3.02 12.49
C GLY A 379 3.10 -3.20 11.63
N ARG A 380 4.28 -3.32 12.24
CA ARG A 380 5.52 -3.62 11.52
C ARG A 380 5.43 -4.96 10.77
N ALA A 381 4.87 -5.98 11.41
CA ALA A 381 4.67 -7.29 10.80
C ALA A 381 3.72 -7.26 9.59
N LEU A 382 2.64 -6.46 9.66
CA LEU A 382 1.74 -6.21 8.52
C LEU A 382 2.44 -5.43 7.41
N LEU A 383 3.22 -4.39 7.75
CA LEU A 383 3.92 -3.58 6.76
C LEU A 383 4.93 -4.39 5.96
N GLN A 384 5.64 -5.33 6.59
CA GLN A 384 6.60 -6.20 5.91
C GLN A 384 5.94 -7.16 4.90
N GLN A 385 4.64 -7.37 4.96
CA GLN A 385 3.88 -8.20 4.01
C GLN A 385 3.44 -7.45 2.75
N TYR A 386 3.47 -6.11 2.72
CA TYR A 386 3.07 -5.37 1.52
C TYR A 386 3.98 -5.72 0.34
N ASP A 387 3.42 -5.95 -0.84
CA ASP A 387 4.20 -6.21 -2.04
C ASP A 387 5.13 -5.02 -2.36
N MET A 388 4.69 -3.79 -2.04
CA MET A 388 5.49 -2.59 -2.15
C MET A 388 5.17 -1.56 -1.06
N VAL A 389 6.22 -1.02 -0.43
CA VAL A 389 6.16 0.12 0.49
C VAL A 389 6.87 1.30 -0.16
N ILE A 390 6.31 2.49 -0.06
CA ILE A 390 6.91 3.71 -0.61
C ILE A 390 6.96 4.76 0.51
N ASP A 391 8.12 5.38 0.70
CA ASP A 391 8.31 6.50 1.62
C ASP A 391 8.30 7.81 0.83
N LEU A 392 7.33 8.69 1.13
CA LEU A 392 7.21 9.98 0.46
C LEU A 392 8.41 10.90 0.70
N GLU A 393 9.18 10.65 1.76
CA GLU A 393 10.40 11.37 2.12
C GLU A 393 11.69 10.68 1.65
N ALA A 394 11.62 9.60 0.85
CA ALA A 394 12.81 8.88 0.36
C ALA A 394 13.62 9.64 -0.71
N GLY A 395 13.09 10.75 -1.22
CA GLY A 395 13.68 11.48 -2.35
C GLY A 395 13.16 10.98 -3.70
N HIS A 396 13.12 11.87 -4.68
CA HIS A 396 12.46 11.59 -5.96
C HIS A 396 13.11 10.44 -6.74
N ASP A 397 14.44 10.30 -6.72
CA ASP A 397 15.11 9.24 -7.47
C ASP A 397 14.76 7.85 -6.92
N VAL A 398 14.76 7.69 -5.59
CA VAL A 398 14.37 6.42 -4.95
C VAL A 398 12.90 6.08 -5.23
N ILE A 399 12.02 7.07 -5.10
CA ILE A 399 10.59 6.90 -5.36
C ILE A 399 10.36 6.49 -6.82
N ASP A 400 11.04 7.14 -7.76
CA ASP A 400 10.88 6.85 -9.19
C ASP A 400 11.39 5.46 -9.53
N ASP A 401 12.52 5.05 -8.96
CA ASP A 401 13.09 3.71 -9.15
C ASP A 401 12.14 2.62 -8.66
N VAL A 402 11.61 2.80 -7.45
CA VAL A 402 10.64 1.89 -6.84
C VAL A 402 9.36 1.82 -7.67
N ILE A 403 8.83 2.94 -8.15
CA ILE A 403 7.60 2.97 -8.97
C ILE A 403 7.84 2.35 -10.35
N GLN A 404 8.92 2.74 -11.03
CA GLN A 404 9.19 2.27 -12.39
C GLN A 404 9.49 0.78 -12.42
N LEU A 405 10.35 0.28 -11.54
CA LEU A 405 10.72 -1.15 -11.53
C LEU A 405 9.71 -2.01 -10.77
N GLY A 406 9.14 -1.47 -9.69
CA GLY A 406 8.18 -2.19 -8.84
C GLY A 406 6.78 -2.28 -9.44
N LEU A 407 6.37 -1.32 -10.28
CA LEU A 407 5.04 -1.30 -10.92
C LEU A 407 5.06 -1.23 -12.44
N GLY A 408 6.21 -0.98 -13.08
CA GLY A 408 6.24 -0.73 -14.53
C GLY A 408 5.55 0.57 -14.92
N TRP A 409 5.48 1.55 -14.00
CA TRP A 409 4.81 2.83 -14.22
C TRP A 409 5.82 3.88 -14.68
N PRO A 410 5.79 4.32 -15.96
CA PRO A 410 6.64 5.42 -16.43
C PRO A 410 6.29 6.77 -15.78
N HIS A 411 5.02 7.03 -15.46
CA HIS A 411 4.58 8.27 -14.83
C HIS A 411 4.61 8.14 -13.31
N THR A 412 5.49 8.89 -12.65
CA THR A 412 5.71 8.77 -11.20
C THR A 412 5.11 9.96 -10.44
N LEU A 413 5.31 10.00 -9.12
CA LEU A 413 4.89 11.13 -8.29
C LEU A 413 5.63 12.44 -8.61
N ARG A 414 6.79 12.37 -9.27
CA ARG A 414 7.56 13.57 -9.70
C ARG A 414 6.78 14.43 -10.68
N GLU A 415 6.00 13.82 -11.55
CA GLU A 415 5.25 14.53 -12.61
C GLU A 415 3.91 15.08 -12.11
N ILE A 416 3.49 14.72 -10.89
CA ILE A 416 2.11 14.92 -10.43
C ILE A 416 2.07 15.78 -9.19
N HIS A 417 1.91 17.08 -9.45
CA HIS A 417 1.70 18.10 -8.42
C HIS A 417 0.22 18.49 -8.40
N ASP A 418 -0.60 17.69 -7.72
CA ASP A 418 -2.01 18.03 -7.49
C ASP A 418 -2.22 18.61 -6.08
N LYS A 419 -3.16 19.57 -5.97
CA LYS A 419 -3.62 20.21 -4.73
C LYS A 419 -2.52 20.91 -3.91
N ASP A 420 -2.12 22.09 -4.38
CA ASP A 420 -1.34 23.04 -3.59
C ASP A 420 -2.19 23.62 -2.42
N SER A 421 -1.87 23.18 -1.21
CA SER A 421 -2.55 23.64 0.01
C SER A 421 -2.27 25.12 0.33
N ALA A 422 -1.12 25.66 -0.07
CA ALA A 422 -0.80 27.07 0.10
C ALA A 422 -1.68 27.94 -0.81
N LYS A 423 -1.87 27.53 -2.07
CA LYS A 423 -2.79 28.21 -2.99
C LYS A 423 -4.22 28.18 -2.46
N ALA A 424 -4.69 27.03 -1.97
CA ALA A 424 -6.03 26.90 -1.40
C ALA A 424 -6.22 27.74 -0.11
N ALA A 425 -5.22 27.76 0.79
CA ALA A 425 -5.24 28.59 1.98
C ALA A 425 -5.30 30.09 1.64
N LYS A 426 -4.51 30.54 0.65
CA LYS A 426 -4.53 31.92 0.14
C LYS A 426 -5.91 32.32 -0.41
N LEU A 427 -6.54 31.45 -1.20
CA LEU A 427 -7.88 31.68 -1.73
C LEU A 427 -8.94 31.82 -0.62
N LEU A 428 -8.73 31.15 0.52
CA LEU A 428 -9.63 31.20 1.67
C LEU A 428 -9.28 32.28 2.69
N ASN A 429 -8.25 33.10 2.44
CA ASN A 429 -7.69 34.03 3.43
C ASN A 429 -7.49 33.34 4.80
N LEU A 430 -6.86 32.16 4.79
CA LEU A 430 -6.66 31.32 5.97
C LEU A 430 -5.19 31.38 6.41
N THR A 431 -4.96 32.00 7.56
CA THR A 431 -3.76 31.83 8.40
C THR A 431 -3.97 30.58 9.25
N TYR A 432 -3.00 29.68 9.34
CA TYR A 432 -3.19 28.44 10.09
C TYR A 432 -2.94 28.61 11.58
N GLU A 433 -2.18 29.64 11.94
CA GLU A 433 -1.69 29.95 13.29
C GLU A 433 -2.85 30.13 14.28
N ASP A 434 -3.98 30.70 13.83
CA ASP A 434 -5.14 30.97 14.67
C ASP A 434 -6.05 29.75 14.91
N TYR A 435 -5.93 28.72 14.06
CA TYR A 435 -6.88 27.58 13.99
C TYR A 435 -6.23 26.21 14.18
N LEU A 436 -4.92 26.15 14.31
CA LEU A 436 -4.22 24.95 14.77
C LEU A 436 -4.20 24.91 16.30
N PRO A 437 -4.07 23.72 16.92
CA PRO A 437 -3.93 23.58 18.36
C PRO A 437 -2.82 24.47 18.92
N ARG A 438 -3.09 25.20 20.02
CA ARG A 438 -2.07 26.01 20.71
C ARG A 438 -0.96 25.17 21.35
N ASP A 439 -1.25 23.90 21.64
CA ASP A 439 -0.39 22.94 22.31
C ASP A 439 -0.02 21.75 21.39
N MET A 440 0.38 22.04 20.14
CA MET A 440 0.75 21.02 19.13
C MET A 440 1.72 19.94 19.65
N GLU A 441 2.64 20.28 20.53
CA GLU A 441 3.62 19.34 21.12
C GLU A 441 2.95 18.16 21.81
N ARG A 442 1.79 18.37 22.46
CA ARG A 442 1.01 17.28 23.05
C ARG A 442 0.55 16.27 21.99
N LEU A 443 0.15 16.74 20.83
CA LEU A 443 -0.30 15.86 19.73
C LEU A 443 0.88 15.17 19.04
N TYR A 444 2.03 15.86 18.92
CA TYR A 444 3.26 15.25 18.41
C TYR A 444 3.77 14.12 19.30
N ALA A 445 3.81 14.34 20.62
CA ALA A 445 4.21 13.30 21.57
C ALA A 445 3.36 12.02 21.47
N ARG A 446 2.06 12.17 21.14
CA ARG A 446 1.16 11.02 20.94
C ARG A 446 1.43 10.22 19.67
N GLN A 447 2.17 10.75 18.69
CA GLN A 447 2.47 10.02 17.45
C GLN A 447 3.66 9.06 17.57
N GLN A 448 4.23 8.88 18.77
CA GLN A 448 5.43 8.07 18.94
C GLN A 448 5.31 6.63 18.39
N PRO A 449 4.19 5.90 18.58
CA PRO A 449 3.97 4.62 17.92
C PRO A 449 4.04 4.71 16.37
N ASP A 450 3.39 5.70 15.75
CA ASP A 450 3.46 5.92 14.30
C ASP A 450 4.89 6.29 13.85
N VAL A 451 5.67 7.01 14.66
CA VAL A 451 7.09 7.34 14.38
C VAL A 451 7.94 6.09 14.36
N GLU A 452 7.78 5.22 15.35
CA GLU A 452 8.44 3.92 15.43
C GLU A 452 8.05 2.98 14.29
N PHE A 453 6.78 3.01 13.88
CA PHE A 453 6.27 2.29 12.73
C PHE A 453 6.88 2.81 11.42
N TYR A 454 6.87 4.13 11.24
CA TYR A 454 7.41 4.80 10.05
C TYR A 454 8.91 4.55 9.87
N ARG A 455 9.70 4.64 10.94
CA ARG A 455 11.15 4.35 10.92
C ARG A 455 11.45 2.94 10.39
N PHE A 456 10.69 1.94 10.84
CA PHE A 456 10.77 0.59 10.30
C PHE A 456 10.40 0.56 8.80
N GLY A 457 9.31 1.24 8.42
CA GLY A 457 8.92 1.35 7.02
C GLY A 457 9.99 1.94 6.11
N ARG A 458 10.75 2.94 6.58
CA ARG A 458 11.89 3.49 5.82
C ARG A 458 12.99 2.46 5.57
N VAL A 459 13.25 1.57 6.53
CA VAL A 459 14.20 0.47 6.33
C VAL A 459 13.69 -0.49 5.27
N LEU A 460 12.40 -0.83 5.28
CA LEU A 460 11.81 -1.68 4.22
C LEU A 460 11.92 -1.04 2.83
N VAL A 461 11.66 0.27 2.72
CA VAL A 461 11.81 1.02 1.45
C VAL A 461 13.26 0.98 0.97
N ARG A 462 14.24 1.13 1.87
CA ARG A 462 15.67 1.02 1.50
C ARG A 462 16.06 -0.38 1.05
N LEU A 463 15.50 -1.42 1.67
CA LEU A 463 15.69 -2.81 1.22
C LEU A 463 15.10 -2.99 -0.18
N ASP A 464 13.86 -2.57 -0.42
CA ASP A 464 13.25 -2.69 -1.75
C ASP A 464 14.00 -1.83 -2.80
N ALA A 465 14.47 -0.63 -2.45
CA ALA A 465 15.27 0.23 -3.32
C ALA A 465 16.63 -0.39 -3.66
N LEU A 466 17.27 -1.08 -2.71
CA LEU A 466 18.49 -1.86 -2.97
C LEU A 466 18.23 -2.94 -4.03
N LEU A 467 17.10 -3.65 -3.94
CA LEU A 467 16.72 -4.67 -4.93
C LEU A 467 16.55 -4.04 -6.31
N PHE A 468 15.74 -2.98 -6.40
CA PHE A 468 15.45 -2.34 -7.68
C PHE A 468 16.67 -1.65 -8.29
N SER A 469 17.55 -1.05 -7.49
CA SER A 469 18.81 -0.49 -7.98
C SER A 469 19.71 -1.56 -8.60
N VAL A 470 19.84 -2.73 -7.97
CA VAL A 470 20.63 -3.84 -8.53
C VAL A 470 19.95 -4.42 -9.77
N ALA A 471 18.63 -4.58 -9.75
CA ALA A 471 17.86 -5.03 -10.92
C ALA A 471 18.08 -4.10 -12.13
N ARG A 472 18.05 -2.79 -11.92
CA ARG A 472 18.38 -1.79 -12.96
C ARG A 472 19.80 -1.95 -13.48
N ALA A 473 20.78 -2.09 -12.59
CA ALA A 473 22.18 -2.24 -12.96
C ALA A 473 22.44 -3.55 -13.75
N LEU A 474 21.62 -4.58 -13.53
CA LEU A 474 21.59 -5.81 -14.33
C LEU A 474 20.89 -5.64 -15.70
N GLY A 475 20.38 -4.45 -16.02
CA GLY A 475 19.66 -4.17 -17.26
C GLY A 475 18.23 -4.72 -17.28
N LEU A 476 17.71 -5.18 -16.14
CA LEU A 476 16.35 -5.72 -16.04
C LEU A 476 15.33 -4.61 -16.28
N GLN A 477 14.25 -4.98 -16.98
CA GLN A 477 13.15 -4.09 -17.29
C GLN A 477 11.87 -4.62 -16.65
N PRO A 478 10.96 -3.74 -16.18
CA PRO A 478 9.69 -4.19 -15.62
C PRO A 478 8.83 -4.92 -16.66
N LEU A 479 8.87 -4.46 -17.91
CA LEU A 479 8.16 -5.09 -19.02
C LEU A 479 9.18 -5.53 -20.09
N PRO A 480 8.94 -6.65 -20.80
CA PRO A 480 9.77 -7.03 -21.95
C PRO A 480 9.82 -5.89 -22.98
N ALA A 481 10.95 -5.72 -23.67
CA ALA A 481 11.14 -4.64 -24.66
C ALA A 481 10.05 -4.59 -25.75
N PHE A 482 9.54 -5.77 -26.16
CA PHE A 482 8.44 -5.88 -27.11
C PHE A 482 7.15 -5.21 -26.61
N ASP A 483 6.88 -5.28 -25.31
CA ASP A 483 5.71 -4.67 -24.67
C ASP A 483 5.84 -3.14 -24.62
N LEU A 484 7.05 -2.60 -24.46
CA LEU A 484 7.30 -1.15 -24.44
C LEU A 484 7.16 -0.51 -25.82
N GLN A 485 7.63 -1.18 -26.88
CA GLN A 485 7.45 -0.68 -28.25
C GLN A 485 5.96 -0.72 -28.65
N ALA A 486 5.27 -1.83 -28.35
CA ALA A 486 3.82 -1.93 -28.56
C ALA A 486 3.02 -0.89 -27.74
N ALA A 487 3.47 -0.58 -26.53
CA ALA A 487 2.90 0.48 -25.70
C ALA A 487 3.12 1.89 -26.29
N ARG A 488 4.29 2.17 -26.87
CA ARG A 488 4.60 3.44 -27.57
C ARG A 488 3.73 3.60 -28.81
N ASP A 489 3.58 2.53 -29.60
CA ASP A 489 2.85 2.56 -30.87
C ASP A 489 1.32 2.57 -30.67
N LYS A 490 0.84 2.05 -29.52
CA LYS A 490 -0.58 2.01 -29.16
C LYS A 490 -0.76 2.38 -27.66
N PRO A 491 -0.86 3.67 -27.30
CA PRO A 491 -0.96 4.12 -25.90
C PRO A 491 -2.14 3.50 -25.12
N LYS A 492 -3.22 3.15 -25.82
CA LYS A 492 -4.37 2.40 -25.25
C LYS A 492 -4.04 0.98 -24.80
N ALA A 493 -2.84 0.48 -25.13
CA ALA A 493 -2.33 -0.83 -24.72
C ALA A 493 -1.52 -0.77 -23.40
N ILE A 494 -1.26 0.41 -22.83
CA ILE A 494 -0.69 0.49 -21.47
C ILE A 494 -1.76 0.05 -20.47
N ARG A 495 -1.76 -1.24 -20.17
CA ARG A 495 -2.56 -1.84 -19.10
C ARG A 495 -1.81 -1.65 -17.77
N CYS A 496 -2.01 -0.53 -17.08
CA CYS A 496 -1.61 -0.33 -15.67
C CYS A 496 -0.20 -0.85 -15.26
N GLY A 497 0.82 -0.64 -16.10
CA GLY A 497 2.18 -1.17 -15.90
C GLY A 497 2.25 -2.71 -15.84
N LEU A 498 2.80 -3.24 -14.75
CA LEU A 498 2.87 -4.67 -14.44
C LEU A 498 1.50 -5.28 -14.15
N LEU A 499 0.46 -4.50 -13.86
CA LEU A 499 -0.84 -5.04 -13.50
C LEU A 499 -1.58 -5.42 -14.78
N ARG A 500 -1.39 -6.66 -15.23
CA ARG A 500 -1.95 -7.18 -16.48
C ARG A 500 -3.01 -8.22 -16.16
N ARG A 501 -4.29 -7.87 -16.27
CA ARG A 501 -5.33 -8.89 -16.28
C ARG A 501 -5.53 -9.45 -17.68
N GLY A 502 -5.30 -10.76 -17.86
CA GLY A 502 -5.66 -11.51 -19.07
C GLY A 502 -7.19 -11.71 -19.20
N PRO A 503 -7.71 -12.07 -20.39
CA PRO A 503 -9.14 -12.17 -20.60
C PRO A 503 -9.75 -13.39 -19.89
N ARG A 504 -10.79 -13.09 -19.11
CA ARG A 504 -12.05 -13.81 -18.87
C ARG A 504 -12.10 -15.15 -18.13
N LEU A 505 -13.21 -15.24 -17.38
CA LEU A 505 -13.80 -16.43 -16.78
C LEU A 505 -13.89 -17.56 -17.82
N THR A 506 -13.56 -18.78 -17.41
CA THR A 506 -13.76 -20.00 -18.18
C THR A 506 -15.20 -20.07 -18.71
N ASN A 507 -15.37 -20.29 -20.02
CA ASN A 507 -16.62 -20.27 -20.81
C ASN A 507 -17.16 -18.90 -21.26
N SER A 508 -16.44 -17.81 -21.01
CA SER A 508 -16.83 -16.53 -21.55
C SER A 508 -16.34 -16.40 -23.00
N THR A 509 -17.21 -16.50 -24.01
CA THR A 509 -16.95 -16.25 -25.47
C THR A 509 -16.59 -14.79 -25.81
N ASP A 510 -16.28 -14.07 -24.76
CA ASP A 510 -16.44 -12.67 -24.54
C ASP A 510 -15.26 -11.80 -24.96
N ASP A 511 -14.69 -11.86 -26.17
CA ASP A 511 -13.48 -11.06 -26.44
C ASP A 511 -13.69 -9.54 -26.27
N ARG A 512 -14.93 -9.10 -26.04
CA ARG A 512 -15.28 -7.72 -25.77
C ARG A 512 -15.05 -7.39 -24.30
N TRP A 513 -13.85 -6.88 -24.02
CA TRP A 513 -13.74 -5.81 -23.04
C TRP A 513 -14.58 -4.64 -23.56
N LEU A 514 -15.78 -4.40 -22.99
CA LEU A 514 -16.67 -3.30 -23.39
C LEU A 514 -16.52 -2.13 -22.42
N PRO A 515 -15.63 -1.16 -22.68
CA PRO A 515 -15.41 -0.02 -21.78
C PRO A 515 -16.66 0.84 -21.62
N ASN A 516 -17.52 0.90 -22.64
CA ASN A 516 -18.62 1.85 -22.68
C ASN A 516 -20.00 1.21 -22.46
N GLU A 517 -20.30 0.04 -23.02
CA GLU A 517 -21.64 -0.57 -22.83
C GLU A 517 -21.88 -1.09 -21.41
N PHE A 518 -20.86 -1.71 -20.79
CA PHE A 518 -20.98 -2.14 -19.40
C PHE A 518 -20.98 -0.96 -18.44
N HIS A 519 -20.14 0.06 -18.68
CA HIS A 519 -20.19 1.29 -17.90
C HIS A 519 -21.54 2.01 -18.07
N ASN A 520 -22.14 2.03 -19.26
CA ASN A 520 -23.46 2.61 -19.49
C ASN A 520 -24.58 1.80 -18.83
N ARG A 521 -24.53 0.46 -18.86
CA ARG A 521 -25.49 -0.40 -18.16
C ARG A 521 -25.36 -0.29 -16.64
N VAL A 522 -24.15 -0.38 -16.11
CA VAL A 522 -23.87 -0.21 -14.69
C VAL A 522 -24.24 1.20 -14.24
N ASN A 523 -23.95 2.23 -15.04
CA ASN A 523 -24.40 3.59 -14.73
C ASN A 523 -25.92 3.69 -14.78
N ALA A 524 -26.61 3.02 -15.71
CA ALA A 524 -28.07 3.02 -15.75
C ALA A 524 -28.67 2.30 -14.54
N GLU A 525 -28.13 1.15 -14.14
CA GLU A 525 -28.56 0.39 -12.97
C GLU A 525 -28.22 1.11 -11.66
N MET A 526 -27.01 1.69 -11.55
CA MET A 526 -26.60 2.50 -10.41
C MET A 526 -27.39 3.81 -10.33
N LEU A 527 -27.69 4.44 -11.46
CA LEU A 527 -28.55 5.63 -11.52
C LEU A 527 -29.98 5.27 -11.12
N ALA A 528 -30.52 4.15 -11.60
CA ALA A 528 -31.83 3.64 -11.20
C ALA A 528 -31.87 3.32 -9.69
N ALA A 529 -30.83 2.65 -9.16
CA ALA A 529 -30.71 2.36 -7.73
C ALA A 529 -30.60 3.64 -6.90
N ARG A 530 -29.84 4.64 -7.37
CA ARG A 530 -29.71 5.96 -6.71
C ARG A 530 -31.02 6.73 -6.74
N GLN A 531 -31.73 6.72 -7.87
CA GLN A 531 -33.06 7.32 -8.01
C GLN A 531 -34.07 6.63 -7.08
N ALA A 532 -34.05 5.30 -7.01
CA ALA A 532 -34.91 4.54 -6.10
C ALA A 532 -34.60 4.84 -4.62
N ALA A 533 -33.32 4.97 -4.25
CA ALA A 533 -32.90 5.35 -2.91
C ALA A 533 -33.34 6.79 -2.56
N GLN A 534 -33.19 7.73 -3.50
CA GLN A 534 -33.67 9.11 -3.35
C GLN A 534 -35.19 9.17 -3.20
N ALA A 535 -35.94 8.40 -3.98
CA ALA A 535 -37.39 8.30 -3.87
C ALA A 535 -37.82 7.76 -2.50
N LYS A 536 -37.17 6.68 -2.00
CA LYS A 536 -37.41 6.16 -0.64
C LYS A 536 -37.09 7.18 0.45
N ALA A 537 -35.99 7.93 0.31
CA ALA A 537 -35.63 8.98 1.25
C ALA A 537 -36.64 10.14 1.26
N ALA A 538 -37.10 10.57 0.08
CA ALA A 538 -38.13 11.59 -0.07
C ALA A 538 -39.46 11.14 0.55
N GLN A 539 -39.88 9.90 0.31
CA GLN A 539 -41.07 9.32 0.96
C GLN A 539 -40.96 9.29 2.48
N ARG A 540 -39.79 8.90 3.02
CA ARG A 540 -39.54 8.93 4.47
C ARG A 540 -39.60 10.35 5.03
N ALA A 541 -39.00 11.33 4.35
CA ALA A 541 -39.04 12.73 4.75
C ALA A 541 -40.47 13.29 4.74
N ALA A 542 -41.27 12.95 3.72
CA ALA A 542 -42.68 13.32 3.64
C ALA A 542 -43.49 12.74 4.80
N ARG A 543 -43.29 11.45 5.13
CA ARG A 543 -43.92 10.81 6.30
C ARG A 543 -43.55 11.50 7.61
N ILE A 544 -42.28 11.84 7.81
CA ILE A 544 -41.83 12.56 9.01
C ILE A 544 -42.47 13.95 9.08
N ARG A 545 -42.56 14.68 7.97
CA ARG A 545 -43.21 16.00 7.92
C ARG A 545 -44.70 15.91 8.23
N ALA A 546 -45.40 14.94 7.65
CA ALA A 546 -46.82 14.70 7.92
C ALA A 546 -47.06 14.35 9.39
N ALA A 547 -46.23 13.49 9.99
CA ALA A 547 -46.31 13.15 11.41
C ALA A 547 -46.09 14.38 12.31
N LYS A 548 -45.12 15.24 11.97
CA LYS A 548 -44.90 16.51 12.70
C LYS A 548 -46.08 17.47 12.59
N MET A 549 -46.69 17.59 11.41
CA MET A 549 -47.87 18.45 11.22
C MET A 549 -49.09 17.93 11.98
N ALA A 550 -49.33 16.61 11.95
CA ALA A 550 -50.41 15.99 12.72
C ALA A 550 -50.23 16.19 14.23
N ALA A 551 -49.00 16.04 14.74
CA ALA A 551 -48.70 16.31 16.14
C ALA A 551 -48.92 17.78 16.52
N ALA A 552 -48.59 18.72 15.63
CA ALA A 552 -48.80 20.15 15.85
C ALA A 552 -50.27 20.58 15.76
N ALA A 553 -51.11 19.86 15.01
CA ALA A 553 -52.54 20.15 14.90
C ALA A 553 -53.38 19.55 16.05
N GLY A 554 -52.81 18.57 16.77
CA GLY A 554 -53.43 17.95 17.94
C GLY A 554 -53.01 18.55 19.29
N ALA A 555 -52.07 19.49 19.28
CA ALA A 555 -51.66 20.30 20.42
C ALA A 555 -52.30 21.68 20.32
#